data_AF-A0A821J6F0-F1
#
_entry.id   AF-A0A821J6F0-F1
#
_cell.length_a   1.000
_cell.length_b   1.000
_cell.length_c   1.000
_cell.angle_alpha   90.00
_cell.angle_beta   90.00
_cell.angle_gamma   90.00
#
_symmetry.space_group_name_H-M   'P 1'
#
loop_
_entity.id
_entity.type
_entity.pdbx_description
1 polymer ?
#
loop_
_entity_poly.entity_id
_entity_poly.type
_entity_poly.pdbx_seq_one_letter_code
_entity_poly.pdbx_strand_id
1 'polypeptide(L)'
;MAFNVCAKLGNDRAIKIGNKLLDELPDNCKSSTATLNSALHMLMKFGNVQNAERVFKSIPKKDVITYAAMMKGYVDNEMFEKALDLFEEMSLVK
;
A
#
# COMPACT_ATOMS: atom_id res chain seq x y z
N MET A 1 -2.64 7.90 29.52
CA MET A 1 -2.58 6.65 28.74
C MET A 1 -3.85 6.48 27.88
N ALA A 2 -3.99 7.22 26.78
CA ALA A 2 -5.16 7.10 25.88
C ALA A 2 -4.79 7.12 24.37
N PHE A 3 -3.55 7.44 24.02
CA PHE A 3 -3.13 7.58 22.61
C PHE A 3 -2.89 6.24 21.89
N ASN A 4 -2.47 5.18 22.58
CA ASN A 4 -2.15 3.90 21.93
C ASN A 4 -3.36 3.03 21.60
N VAL A 5 -4.51 3.24 22.24
CA VAL A 5 -5.72 2.42 21.99
C VAL A 5 -6.42 2.87 20.71
N CYS A 6 -6.52 4.18 20.44
CA CYS A 6 -7.05 4.69 19.16
C CYS A 6 -6.15 4.37 17.97
N ALA A 7 -4.83 4.42 18.14
CA ALA A 7 -3.88 3.98 17.10
C ALA A 7 -4.02 2.49 16.78
N LYS A 8 -4.13 1.62 17.80
CA LYS A 8 -4.41 0.19 17.62
C LYS A 8 -5.76 -0.09 16.95
N LEU A 9 -6.83 0.61 17.36
CA LEU A 9 -8.16 0.46 16.74
C LEU A 9 -8.20 0.91 15.27
N GLY A 10 -7.43 1.94 14.92
CA GLY A 10 -7.21 2.34 13.52
C GLY A 10 -6.47 1.27 12.73
N ASN A 11 -5.46 0.65 13.35
CA ASN A 11 -4.67 -0.44 12.77
C ASN A 11 -5.53 -1.69 12.52
N ASP A 12 -6.35 -2.12 13.49
CA ASP A 12 -7.20 -3.32 13.37
C ASP A 12 -8.24 -3.18 12.25
N ARG A 13 -8.85 -1.99 12.08
CA ARG A 13 -9.79 -1.75 10.99
C ARG A 13 -9.10 -1.72 9.64
N ALA A 14 -7.94 -1.10 9.55
CA ALA A 14 -7.16 -1.05 8.31
C ALA A 14 -6.64 -2.43 7.90
N ILE A 15 -6.18 -3.23 8.86
CA ILE A 15 -5.81 -4.63 8.65
C ILE A 15 -7.02 -5.44 8.17
N LYS A 16 -8.18 -5.26 8.78
CA LYS A 16 -9.40 -5.99 8.40
C LYS A 16 -9.89 -5.61 7.01
N ILE A 17 -9.83 -4.33 6.64
CA ILE A 17 -10.17 -3.87 5.27
C ILE A 17 -9.11 -4.37 4.28
N GLY A 18 -7.83 -4.30 4.62
CA GLY A 18 -6.73 -4.79 3.78
C GLY A 18 -6.82 -6.29 3.51
N ASN A 19 -7.06 -7.10 4.53
CA ASN A 19 -7.24 -8.54 4.40
C ASN A 19 -8.51 -8.88 3.62
N LYS A 20 -9.63 -8.19 3.91
CA LYS A 20 -10.87 -8.38 3.15
C LYS A 20 -10.70 -8.02 1.67
N LEU A 21 -9.97 -6.94 1.36
CA LEU A 21 -9.62 -6.59 -0.01
C LEU A 21 -8.73 -7.67 -0.64
N LEU A 22 -7.78 -8.25 0.09
CA LEU A 22 -6.94 -9.35 -0.43
C LEU A 22 -7.74 -10.63 -0.67
N ASP A 23 -8.68 -10.99 0.20
CA ASP A 23 -9.52 -12.18 0.09
C ASP A 23 -10.61 -12.03 -1.00
N GLU A 24 -11.04 -10.80 -1.30
CA GLU A 24 -12.04 -10.48 -2.32
C GLU A 24 -11.44 -10.15 -3.70
N LEU A 25 -10.14 -10.32 -3.92
CA LEU A 25 -9.54 -10.14 -5.25
C LEU A 25 -9.62 -11.45 -6.04
N PRO A 26 -10.57 -11.60 -7.00
CA PRO A 26 -10.49 -12.71 -7.94
C PRO A 26 -9.29 -12.54 -8.87
N ASP A 27 -8.70 -13.67 -9.28
CA ASP A 27 -7.50 -13.80 -10.13
C ASP A 27 -7.52 -13.04 -11.48
N ASN A 28 -8.59 -12.29 -11.81
CA ASN A 28 -8.64 -11.46 -13.03
C ASN A 28 -9.15 -10.02 -12.88
N CYS A 29 -9.30 -9.50 -11.65
CA CYS A 29 -10.12 -8.30 -11.46
C CYS A 29 -9.47 -7.02 -12.02
N LYS A 30 -10.16 -6.40 -12.99
CA LYS A 30 -10.07 -4.97 -13.32
C LYS A 30 -10.62 -4.10 -12.18
N SER A 31 -10.27 -4.39 -10.92
CA SER A 31 -10.51 -3.46 -9.82
C SER A 31 -9.64 -2.24 -10.11
N SER A 32 -10.27 -1.11 -10.40
CA SER A 32 -9.60 0.08 -10.93
C SER A 32 -8.32 0.38 -10.16
N THR A 33 -7.24 0.75 -10.85
CA THR A 33 -5.96 1.15 -10.24
C THR A 33 -6.17 2.16 -9.11
N ALA A 34 -7.22 2.99 -9.20
CA ALA A 34 -7.67 3.88 -8.14
C ALA A 34 -8.02 3.16 -6.82
N THR A 35 -8.80 2.07 -6.85
CA THR A 35 -9.18 1.29 -5.67
C THR A 35 -7.95 0.67 -5.01
N LEU A 36 -7.04 0.14 -5.82
CA LEU A 36 -5.79 -0.45 -5.33
C LEU A 36 -4.86 0.64 -4.75
N ASN A 37 -4.78 1.80 -5.38
CA ASN A 37 -4.04 2.96 -4.86
C ASN A 37 -4.62 3.47 -3.53
N SER A 38 -5.94 3.48 -3.37
CA SER A 38 -6.59 3.78 -2.08
C SER A 38 -6.25 2.75 -1.01
N ALA A 39 -6.23 1.47 -1.37
CA ALA A 39 -5.84 0.39 -0.45
C ALA A 39 -4.37 0.52 -0.01
N LEU A 40 -3.46 0.79 -0.95
CA LEU A 40 -2.04 1.05 -0.67
C LEU A 40 -1.87 2.22 0.28
N HIS A 41 -2.50 3.36 -0.01
CA HIS A 41 -2.41 4.54 0.85
C HIS A 41 -2.89 4.25 2.28
N MET A 42 -4.01 3.52 2.41
CA MET A 42 -4.53 3.15 3.72
C MET A 42 -3.57 2.19 4.45
N LEU A 43 -3.10 1.14 3.80
CA LEU A 43 -2.18 0.16 4.41
C LEU A 43 -0.87 0.81 4.86
N MET A 44 -0.28 1.67 4.03
CA MET A 44 0.93 2.41 4.36
C MET A 44 0.69 3.41 5.50
N LYS A 45 -0.43 4.13 5.50
CA LYS A 45 -0.77 5.09 6.57
C LYS A 45 -0.86 4.44 7.96
N PHE A 46 -1.22 3.16 8.03
CA PHE A 46 -1.29 2.41 9.29
C PHE A 46 -0.06 1.51 9.55
N GLY A 47 0.99 1.66 8.75
CA GLY A 47 2.25 0.92 8.90
C GLY A 47 2.16 -0.57 8.53
N ASN A 48 1.07 -1.01 7.88
CA ASN A 48 0.98 -2.35 7.34
C ASN A 48 1.66 -2.43 5.96
N VAL A 49 2.96 -2.15 5.96
CA VAL A 49 3.80 -2.09 4.76
C VAL A 49 3.83 -3.44 4.04
N GLN A 50 3.84 -4.55 4.77
CA GLN A 50 3.91 -5.90 4.21
C GLN A 50 2.70 -6.23 3.33
N ASN A 51 1.49 -5.90 3.78
CA ASN A 51 0.30 -6.09 2.96
C ASN A 51 0.22 -5.07 1.82
N ALA A 52 0.69 -3.84 2.03
CA ALA A 52 0.79 -2.86 0.94
C ALA A 52 1.70 -3.36 -0.18
N GLU A 53 2.86 -3.94 0.14
CA GLU A 53 3.77 -4.54 -0.84
C GLU A 53 3.11 -5.71 -1.60
N ARG A 54 2.29 -6.53 -0.93
CA ARG A 54 1.53 -7.62 -1.60
C ARG A 54 0.52 -7.07 -2.59
N VAL A 55 -0.26 -6.05 -2.21
CA VAL A 55 -1.20 -5.36 -3.10
C VAL A 55 -0.46 -4.69 -4.25
N PHE A 56 0.66 -4.04 -3.98
CA PHE A 56 1.46 -3.41 -5.02
C PHE A 56 1.95 -4.42 -6.06
N LYS A 57 2.42 -5.59 -5.60
CA LYS A 57 2.85 -6.69 -6.48
C LYS A 57 1.71 -7.29 -7.29
N SER A 58 0.49 -7.33 -6.75
CA SER A 58 -0.67 -7.87 -7.47
C SER A 58 -1.21 -6.94 -8.57
N ILE A 59 -0.83 -5.65 -8.59
CA ILE A 59 -1.20 -4.70 -9.65
C ILE A 59 -0.43 -5.05 -10.94
N PRO A 60 -1.11 -5.53 -12.00
CA PRO A 60 -0.43 -5.98 -13.24
C PRO A 60 0.13 -4.81 -14.06
N LYS A 61 -0.57 -3.66 -14.08
CA LYS A 61 -0.12 -2.43 -14.74
C LYS A 61 -0.13 -1.29 -13.74
N LYS A 62 1.04 -0.98 -13.21
CA LYS A 62 1.26 0.12 -12.26
C LYS A 62 1.37 1.42 -13.04
N ASP A 63 0.67 2.46 -12.59
CA ASP A 63 0.81 3.81 -13.12
C ASP A 63 1.66 4.67 -12.19
N VAL A 64 1.94 5.90 -12.62
CA VAL A 64 2.71 6.89 -11.83
C VAL A 64 2.09 7.11 -10.44
N ILE A 65 0.77 7.05 -10.34
CA ILE A 65 0.05 7.25 -9.07
C ILE A 65 0.30 6.06 -8.13
N THR A 66 0.34 4.82 -8.64
CA THR A 66 0.66 3.63 -7.86
C THR A 66 2.06 3.69 -7.26
N TYR A 67 3.07 4.06 -8.06
CA TYR A 67 4.45 4.22 -7.58
C TYR A 67 4.56 5.37 -6.58
N ALA A 68 3.95 6.52 -6.87
CA ALA A 68 3.96 7.67 -5.97
C ALA A 68 3.30 7.35 -4.60
N ALA A 69 2.19 6.60 -4.61
CA ALA A 69 1.52 6.17 -3.38
C ALA A 69 2.42 5.27 -2.51
N MET A 70 3.15 4.33 -3.13
CA MET A 70 4.09 3.47 -2.41
C MET A 70 5.33 4.22 -1.91
N MET A 71 5.94 5.07 -2.74
CA MET A 71 7.09 5.89 -2.33
C MET A 71 6.73 6.80 -1.16
N LYS A 72 5.60 7.51 -1.25
CA LYS A 72 5.10 8.33 -0.15
C LYS A 72 4.86 7.49 1.11
N GLY A 73 4.26 6.31 0.95
CA GLY A 73 4.04 5.40 2.05
C GLY A 73 5.34 4.95 2.73
N TYR A 74 6.40 4.66 1.96
CA TYR A 74 7.70 4.30 2.53
C TYR A 74 8.34 5.47 3.29
N VAL A 75 8.27 6.68 2.73
CA VAL A 75 8.75 7.91 3.39
C VAL A 75 8.01 8.15 4.70
N ASP A 76 6.67 8.03 4.70
CA ASP A 76 5.82 8.20 5.89
C ASP A 76 6.10 7.14 6.98
N ASN A 77 6.67 5.99 6.62
CA ASN A 77 7.08 4.91 7.53
C ASN A 77 8.59 4.86 7.77
N GLU A 78 9.33 5.92 7.43
CA GLU A 78 10.79 6.04 7.64
C GLU A 78 11.62 4.97 6.90
N MET A 79 11.07 4.36 5.85
CA MET A 79 11.71 3.32 5.03
C MET A 79 12.36 3.92 3.77
N PHE A 80 13.27 4.88 3.95
CA PHE A 80 13.81 5.69 2.85
C PHE A 80 14.56 4.89 1.79
N GLU A 81 15.31 3.86 2.18
CA GLU A 81 16.03 2.99 1.24
C GLU A 81 15.06 2.32 0.26
N LYS A 82 13.96 1.75 0.76
CA LYS A 82 12.93 1.16 -0.09
C LYS A 82 12.24 2.17 -1.00
N ALA A 83 12.11 3.42 -0.57
CA ALA A 83 11.55 4.48 -1.41
C ALA A 83 12.49 4.82 -2.58
N LEU A 84 13.80 4.83 -2.34
CA LEU A 84 14.82 5.05 -3.37
C LEU A 84 14.88 3.88 -4.35
N ASP A 85 14.94 2.64 -3.83
CA ASP A 85 14.92 1.43 -4.66
C ASP A 85 13.71 1.40 -5.60
N LEU A 86 12.54 1.80 -5.08
CA LEU A 86 11.31 1.85 -5.86
C LEU A 86 11.34 2.97 -6.93
N PHE A 87 11.96 4.10 -6.63
CA PHE A 87 12.16 5.18 -7.60
C PHE A 87 13.08 4.73 -8.74
N GLU A 88 14.18 4.03 -8.40
CA GLU A 88 15.09 3.45 -9.38
C GLU A 88 14.38 2.41 -10.26
N GLU A 89 13.60 1.50 -9.67
CA GLU A 89 12.79 0.52 -10.41
C GLU A 89 11.85 1.22 -11.40
N MET A 90 11.12 2.25 -10.96
CA MET A 90 10.23 3.02 -11.83
C MET A 90 10.98 3.69 -12.99
N SER A 91 12.18 4.21 -12.74
CA SER A 91 12.99 4.90 -13.75
C SER A 91 13.63 3.97 -14.79
N LEU A 92 13.75 2.68 -14.47
CA LEU A 92 14.30 1.64 -15.35
C LEU A 92 13.24 1.00 -16.26
N VAL A 93 11.95 1.12 -15.94
CA VAL A 93 10.84 0.68 -16.81
C VAL A 93 10.61 1.74 -17.90
N LYS A 94 11.32 1.63 -19.03
CA LYS A 94 11.07 2.43 -20.25
C LYS A 94 9.87 1.90 -21.04
#